data_AF-A0A016WC33-F1
#
_entry.id   AF-A0A016WC33-F1
#
_cell.length_a   1.000
_cell.length_b   1.000
_cell.length_c   1.000
_cell.angle_alpha   90.00
_cell.angle_beta   90.00
_cell.angle_gamma   90.00
#
_symmetry.space_group_name_H-M   'P 1'
#
loop_
_entity.id
_entity.type
_entity.pdbx_description
1 polymer ?
#
loop_
_entity_poly.entity_id
_entity_poly.type
_entity_poly.pdbx_seq_one_letter_code
_entity_poly.pdbx_strand_id
1 'polypeptide(L)'
;MNKNAATTSTSSDGKLPKSYKRTLVVTQVAGVLMIILSSLWMGKFDDGFRLPEEPGIYYAYHVLLMTCSVIEVLAIAALGQSLLVFRLQRPNEKRKAYTKHVVFACASSLLMIIGILIRYGSRGSIQRPKAHATYYSIHPWVGLVTVMLCLVECFTALFVYVKPGVSKKMKEATLPCHIFIGVAIVAMLLVSVSFGIGQRSTSRRAKSQIVPQMENIVSHSLSWSLIIFCGGVIALTCNPMWKREQAEARETPEDDLDEVTAPDLALNDADFKLGNSIIMQGIRETPSM
;
A
#
# COMPACT_ATOMS: atom_id res chain seq x y z
N MET A 1 -56.98 2.37 -11.37
CA MET A 1 -55.87 2.18 -12.33
C MET A 1 -54.56 2.20 -11.59
N ASN A 2 -53.92 1.03 -11.55
CA ASN A 2 -52.66 0.74 -10.91
C ASN A 2 -51.50 1.25 -11.77
N LYS A 3 -50.54 1.99 -11.18
CA LYS A 3 -49.19 2.16 -11.73
C LYS A 3 -48.19 2.06 -10.58
N ASN A 4 -47.81 0.82 -10.29
CA ASN A 4 -46.62 0.43 -9.54
C ASN A 4 -45.38 1.16 -10.08
N ALA A 5 -44.85 2.11 -9.32
CA ALA A 5 -43.45 2.51 -9.42
C ALA A 5 -42.65 1.52 -8.56
N ALA A 6 -42.22 0.43 -9.18
CA ALA A 6 -41.32 -0.54 -8.56
C ALA A 6 -39.98 0.16 -8.27
N THR A 7 -39.78 0.52 -7.01
CA THR A 7 -38.47 0.71 -6.41
C THR A 7 -37.67 -0.58 -6.59
N THR A 8 -36.73 -0.57 -7.53
CA THR A 8 -35.73 -1.62 -7.69
C THR A 8 -34.76 -1.56 -6.51
N SER A 9 -35.14 -2.16 -5.39
CA SER A 9 -34.24 -2.60 -4.35
C SER A 9 -33.39 -3.75 -4.92
N THR A 10 -32.28 -3.42 -5.57
CA THR A 10 -31.30 -4.44 -5.95
C THR A 10 -30.62 -4.92 -4.69
N SER A 11 -30.99 -6.13 -4.24
CA SER A 11 -30.30 -6.84 -3.16
C SER A 11 -28.80 -6.89 -3.46
N SER A 12 -28.01 -6.36 -2.53
CA SER A 12 -26.56 -6.23 -2.66
C SER A 12 -25.89 -7.58 -2.36
N ASP A 13 -26.02 -8.49 -3.31
CA ASP A 13 -25.15 -9.66 -3.44
C ASP A 13 -23.71 -9.18 -3.23
N GLY A 14 -22.98 -9.73 -2.25
CA GLY A 14 -21.74 -9.17 -1.69
C GLY A 14 -20.51 -9.12 -2.61
N LYS A 15 -20.72 -9.00 -3.92
CA LYS A 15 -19.74 -9.01 -5.00
C LYS A 15 -19.32 -7.57 -5.34
N LEU A 16 -18.01 -7.35 -5.46
CA LEU A 16 -17.45 -6.05 -5.85
C LEU A 16 -18.01 -5.55 -7.20
N PRO A 17 -18.25 -4.24 -7.36
CA PRO A 17 -18.76 -3.66 -8.60
C PRO A 17 -17.94 -4.07 -9.82
N LYS A 18 -18.59 -4.35 -10.96
CA LYS A 18 -17.90 -4.70 -12.22
C LYS A 18 -16.93 -3.59 -12.67
N SER A 19 -17.23 -2.33 -12.38
CA SER A 19 -16.33 -1.18 -12.65
C SER A 19 -15.04 -1.26 -11.84
N TYR A 20 -15.13 -1.53 -10.53
CA TYR A 20 -13.96 -1.73 -9.67
C TYR A 20 -13.03 -2.80 -10.21
N LYS A 21 -13.58 -3.99 -10.53
CA LYS A 21 -12.76 -5.12 -11.01
C LYS A 21 -12.05 -4.77 -12.32
N ARG A 22 -12.75 -4.08 -13.24
CA ARG A 22 -12.15 -3.61 -14.49
C ARG A 22 -11.02 -2.62 -14.24
N THR A 23 -11.24 -1.61 -13.40
CA THR A 23 -10.20 -0.62 -13.05
C THR A 23 -8.99 -1.30 -12.41
N LEU A 24 -9.22 -2.26 -11.49
CA LEU A 24 -8.14 -3.03 -10.89
C LEU A 24 -7.32 -3.77 -11.94
N VAL A 25 -7.97 -4.53 -12.83
CA VAL A 25 -7.27 -5.28 -13.90
C VAL A 25 -6.48 -4.35 -14.81
N VAL A 26 -7.07 -3.23 -15.26
CA VAL A 26 -6.38 -2.24 -16.11
C VAL A 26 -5.15 -1.69 -15.40
N THR A 27 -5.26 -1.37 -14.11
CA THR A 27 -4.15 -0.85 -13.31
C THR A 27 -3.04 -1.89 -13.14
N GLN A 28 -3.39 -3.17 -12.95
CA GLN A 28 -2.43 -4.28 -12.86
C GLN A 28 -1.67 -4.49 -14.18
N VAL A 29 -2.39 -4.51 -15.30
CA VAL A 29 -1.79 -4.65 -16.63
C VAL A 29 -0.84 -3.48 -16.92
N ALA A 30 -1.22 -2.25 -16.59
CA ALA A 30 -0.36 -1.08 -16.72
C ALA A 30 0.91 -1.19 -15.86
N GLY A 31 0.80 -1.71 -14.63
CA GLY A 31 1.95 -1.94 -13.76
C GLY A 31 2.93 -2.98 -14.33
N VAL A 32 2.44 -4.12 -14.79
CA VAL A 32 3.29 -5.14 -15.45
C VAL A 32 3.97 -4.56 -16.69
N LEU A 33 3.22 -3.79 -17.49
CA LEU A 33 3.76 -3.13 -18.68
C LEU A 33 4.87 -2.14 -18.32
N MET A 34 4.77 -1.42 -17.20
CA MET A 34 5.86 -0.55 -16.74
C MET A 34 7.17 -1.31 -16.46
N ILE A 35 7.14 -2.50 -15.86
CA ILE A 35 8.36 -3.31 -15.64
C ILE A 35 8.98 -3.68 -16.97
N ILE A 36 8.16 -4.19 -17.88
CA ILE A 36 8.62 -4.65 -19.18
C ILE A 36 9.22 -3.48 -19.95
N LEU A 37 8.51 -2.35 -20.05
CA LEU A 37 8.98 -1.18 -20.79
C LEU A 37 10.20 -0.52 -20.16
N SER A 38 10.27 -0.39 -18.83
CA SER A 38 11.45 0.15 -18.14
C SER A 38 12.66 -0.77 -18.32
N SER A 39 12.48 -2.08 -18.20
CA SER A 39 13.54 -3.07 -18.41
C SER A 39 14.02 -3.10 -19.86
N LEU A 40 13.11 -3.03 -20.83
CA LEU A 40 13.45 -2.93 -22.25
C LEU A 40 14.16 -1.62 -22.56
N TRP A 41 13.69 -0.50 -22.00
CA TRP A 41 14.31 0.80 -22.21
C TRP A 41 15.74 0.82 -21.69
N MET A 42 15.92 0.41 -20.43
CA MET A 42 17.22 0.42 -19.79
C MET A 42 18.16 -0.65 -20.38
N GLY A 43 17.64 -1.85 -20.62
CA GLY A 43 18.41 -2.98 -21.10
C GLY A 43 18.90 -2.84 -22.54
N LYS A 44 18.03 -2.38 -23.46
CA LYS A 44 18.33 -2.33 -24.89
C LYS A 44 18.90 -0.99 -25.35
N PHE A 45 18.46 0.09 -24.73
CA PHE A 45 18.80 1.43 -25.20
C PHE A 45 19.73 2.17 -24.25
N ASP A 46 19.78 1.83 -22.96
CA ASP A 46 20.49 2.62 -21.96
C ASP A 46 21.67 1.89 -21.29
N ASP A 47 22.70 1.58 -22.09
CA ASP A 47 23.96 0.92 -21.70
C ASP A 47 23.83 -0.46 -21.00
N GLY A 48 22.60 -0.90 -20.69
CA GLY A 48 22.26 -2.21 -20.16
C GLY A 48 22.44 -2.36 -18.64
N PHE A 49 22.12 -3.55 -18.14
CA PHE A 49 22.34 -3.96 -16.74
C PHE A 49 23.72 -4.62 -16.58
N ARG A 50 24.79 -3.84 -16.64
CA ARG A 50 26.15 -4.36 -16.48
C ARG A 50 26.55 -4.42 -15.02
N LEU A 51 27.19 -5.53 -14.61
CA LEU A 51 27.84 -5.64 -13.30
C LEU A 51 29.03 -4.66 -13.20
N PRO A 52 29.41 -4.26 -11.97
CA PRO A 52 30.21 -3.06 -11.74
C PRO A 52 31.69 -3.28 -12.03
N GLU A 53 32.11 -3.06 -13.28
CA GLU A 53 33.53 -2.86 -13.61
C GLU A 53 33.91 -1.37 -13.62
N GLU A 54 32.93 -0.47 -13.88
CA GLU A 54 33.16 0.98 -13.87
C GLU A 54 32.18 1.77 -12.98
N PRO A 55 32.68 2.79 -12.26
CA PRO A 55 31.92 3.70 -11.39
C PRO A 55 31.08 4.70 -12.21
N GLY A 56 30.03 4.22 -12.87
CA GLY A 56 29.13 5.05 -13.69
C GLY A 56 27.88 4.35 -14.22
N ILE A 57 27.83 3.01 -14.20
CA ILE A 57 26.80 2.19 -14.86
C ILE A 57 25.63 1.82 -13.91
N TYR A 58 25.19 2.78 -13.08
CA TYR A 58 24.19 2.53 -12.03
C TYR A 58 22.78 3.05 -12.36
N TYR A 59 22.62 3.71 -13.51
CA TYR A 59 21.36 4.37 -13.86
C TYR A 59 20.23 3.38 -14.20
N ALA A 60 20.53 2.32 -14.95
CA ALA A 60 19.58 1.27 -15.27
C ALA A 60 18.97 0.61 -14.01
N TYR A 61 19.82 0.32 -13.01
CA TYR A 61 19.39 -0.21 -11.73
C TYR A 61 18.52 0.77 -10.93
N HIS A 62 18.85 2.07 -10.94
CA HIS A 62 18.01 3.09 -10.33
C HIS A 62 16.60 3.10 -10.92
N VAL A 63 16.47 3.15 -12.25
CA VAL A 63 15.17 3.16 -12.93
C VAL A 63 14.39 1.88 -12.66
N LEU A 64 15.06 0.71 -12.68
CA LEU A 64 14.40 -0.57 -12.43
C LEU A 64 13.91 -0.65 -10.97
N LEU A 65 14.73 -0.30 -9.99
CA LEU A 65 14.35 -0.34 -8.58
C LEU A 65 13.22 0.65 -8.27
N MET A 66 13.26 1.85 -8.86
CA MET A 66 12.17 2.83 -8.74
C MET A 66 10.89 2.35 -9.41
N THR A 67 10.99 1.66 -10.54
CA THR A 67 9.80 1.10 -11.21
C THR A 67 9.19 -0.04 -10.40
N CYS A 68 10.02 -0.94 -9.88
CA CYS A 68 9.58 -2.02 -8.99
C CYS A 68 8.93 -1.46 -7.72
N SER A 69 9.51 -0.43 -7.09
CA SER A 69 8.95 0.17 -5.88
C SER A 69 7.58 0.82 -6.15
N VAL A 70 7.40 1.53 -7.27
CA VAL A 70 6.11 2.11 -7.68
C VAL A 70 5.06 1.03 -7.89
N ILE A 71 5.45 -0.16 -8.36
CA ILE A 71 4.50 -1.27 -8.58
C ILE A 71 4.13 -1.96 -7.28
N GLU A 72 5.08 -2.09 -6.34
CA GLU A 72 4.76 -2.52 -4.99
C GLU A 72 3.76 -1.57 -4.33
N VAL A 73 3.78 -0.26 -4.63
CA VAL A 73 2.72 0.70 -4.21
C VAL A 73 1.34 0.31 -4.73
N LEU A 74 1.19 -0.31 -5.91
CA LEU A 74 -0.09 -0.88 -6.33
C LEU A 74 -0.46 -2.15 -5.57
N ALA A 75 0.49 -3.05 -5.28
CA ALA A 75 0.21 -4.21 -4.43
C ALA A 75 -0.30 -3.73 -3.05
N ILE A 76 0.30 -2.68 -2.51
CA ILE A 76 -0.09 -2.00 -1.28
C ILE A 76 -1.47 -1.35 -1.40
N ALA A 77 -1.78 -0.67 -2.51
CA ALA A 77 -3.09 -0.05 -2.74
C ALA A 77 -4.21 -1.09 -2.88
N ALA A 78 -3.95 -2.20 -3.59
CA ALA A 78 -4.87 -3.32 -3.68
C ALA A 78 -5.12 -3.96 -2.30
N LEU A 79 -4.08 -4.10 -1.47
CA LEU A 79 -4.20 -4.54 -0.07
C LEU A 79 -4.87 -3.48 0.83
N GLY A 80 -4.64 -2.20 0.60
CA GLY A 80 -5.22 -1.07 1.35
C GLY A 80 -6.71 -0.91 1.08
N GLN A 81 -7.14 -1.01 -0.17
CA GLN A 81 -8.55 -1.14 -0.50
C GLN A 81 -9.15 -2.42 0.04
N SER A 82 -8.41 -3.54 0.02
CA SER A 82 -8.86 -4.76 0.70
C SER A 82 -9.18 -4.46 2.17
N LEU A 83 -8.35 -3.66 2.87
CA LEU A 83 -8.62 -3.24 4.26
C LEU A 83 -9.85 -2.32 4.38
N LEU A 84 -10.08 -1.41 3.43
CA LEU A 84 -11.24 -0.51 3.40
C LEU A 84 -12.55 -1.23 3.03
N VAL A 85 -12.49 -2.26 2.19
CA VAL A 85 -13.63 -3.05 1.68
C VAL A 85 -13.95 -4.25 2.59
N PHE A 86 -12.96 -4.83 3.27
CA PHE A 86 -13.10 -6.02 4.10
C PHE A 86 -13.35 -5.73 5.58
N ARG A 87 -14.26 -4.78 5.89
CA ARG A 87 -14.85 -4.70 7.24
C ARG A 87 -15.59 -5.97 7.66
N LEU A 88 -15.84 -6.91 6.74
CA LEU A 88 -16.45 -8.23 6.95
C LEU A 88 -15.45 -9.40 7.11
N GLN A 89 -14.14 -9.18 7.02
CA GLN A 89 -13.18 -10.26 7.27
C GLN A 89 -13.10 -10.60 8.76
N ARG A 90 -12.92 -11.90 9.06
CA ARG A 90 -12.63 -12.38 10.43
C ARG A 90 -11.45 -11.57 11.01
N PRO A 91 -11.43 -11.26 12.32
CA PRO A 91 -10.39 -10.41 12.93
C PRO A 91 -8.94 -10.81 12.57
N ASN A 92 -8.69 -12.12 12.46
CA ASN A 92 -7.39 -12.67 12.07
C ASN A 92 -6.99 -12.36 10.62
N GLU A 93 -7.94 -12.35 9.69
CA GLU A 93 -7.70 -12.03 8.28
C GLU A 93 -7.45 -10.53 8.07
N LYS A 94 -8.15 -9.68 8.84
CA LYS A 94 -7.89 -8.23 8.90
C LYS A 94 -6.48 -7.91 9.37
N ARG A 95 -6.03 -8.58 10.44
CA ARG A 95 -4.66 -8.41 10.96
C ARG A 95 -3.61 -8.83 9.92
N LYS A 96 -3.82 -9.96 9.22
CA LYS A 96 -2.92 -10.40 8.14
C LYS A 96 -2.86 -9.40 6.99
N ALA A 97 -4.00 -8.89 6.53
CA ALA A 97 -4.06 -7.90 5.45
C ALA A 97 -3.31 -6.61 5.85
N TYR A 98 -3.49 -6.18 7.10
CA TYR A 98 -2.82 -5.02 7.66
C TYR A 98 -1.29 -5.22 7.73
N THR A 99 -0.84 -6.36 8.25
CA THR A 99 0.59 -6.71 8.28
C THR A 99 1.18 -6.73 6.87
N LYS A 100 0.49 -7.33 5.90
CA LYS A 100 0.94 -7.37 4.50
C LYS A 100 1.10 -5.95 3.95
N HIS A 101 0.11 -5.08 4.15
CA HIS A 101 0.18 -3.69 3.70
C HIS A 101 1.45 -2.98 4.20
N VAL A 102 1.78 -3.11 5.50
CA VAL A 102 3.00 -2.50 6.05
C VAL A 102 4.28 -3.13 5.54
N VAL A 103 4.34 -4.46 5.46
CA VAL A 103 5.54 -5.16 4.99
C VAL A 103 5.87 -4.73 3.57
N PHE A 104 4.88 -4.71 2.67
CA PHE A 104 5.10 -4.23 1.30
C PHE A 104 5.45 -2.73 1.27
N ALA A 105 4.82 -1.89 2.09
CA ALA A 105 5.13 -0.44 2.14
C ALA A 105 6.57 -0.16 2.57
N CYS A 106 7.06 -0.88 3.58
CA CYS A 106 8.44 -0.72 4.04
C CYS A 106 9.44 -1.38 3.07
N ALA A 107 9.09 -2.49 2.43
CA ALA A 107 9.91 -3.08 1.35
C ALA A 107 10.06 -2.11 0.16
N SER A 108 8.96 -1.53 -0.30
CA SER A 108 8.96 -0.54 -1.39
C SER A 108 9.81 0.69 -1.03
N SER A 109 9.67 1.19 0.19
CA SER A 109 10.49 2.31 0.70
C SER A 109 11.99 1.96 0.72
N LEU A 110 12.33 0.73 1.11
CA LEU A 110 13.71 0.25 1.10
C LEU A 110 14.27 0.15 -0.34
N LEU A 111 13.50 -0.37 -1.29
CA LEU A 111 13.89 -0.41 -2.71
C LEU A 111 14.15 1.00 -3.26
N MET A 112 13.32 1.99 -2.91
CA MET A 112 13.55 3.38 -3.29
C MET A 112 14.88 3.91 -2.72
N ILE A 113 15.15 3.65 -1.44
CA ILE A 113 16.41 4.06 -0.80
C ILE A 113 17.60 3.41 -1.50
N ILE A 114 17.55 2.09 -1.74
CA ILE A 114 18.62 1.37 -2.46
C ILE A 114 18.80 1.96 -3.86
N GLY A 115 17.71 2.25 -4.59
CA GLY A 115 17.78 2.87 -5.92
C GLY A 115 18.44 4.25 -5.91
N ILE A 116 18.20 5.08 -4.87
CA ILE A 116 18.90 6.36 -4.68
C ILE A 116 20.37 6.11 -4.33
N LEU A 117 20.66 5.23 -3.38
CA LEU A 117 22.03 4.91 -2.95
C LEU A 117 22.85 4.34 -4.10
N ILE A 118 22.28 3.53 -4.97
CA ILE A 118 22.96 3.03 -6.17
C ILE A 118 23.29 4.19 -7.13
N ARG A 119 22.35 5.12 -7.33
CA ARG A 119 22.56 6.29 -8.19
C ARG A 119 23.62 7.26 -7.65
N TYR A 120 23.71 7.43 -6.33
CA TYR A 120 24.54 8.45 -5.68
C TYR A 120 25.74 7.92 -4.88
N GLY A 121 25.79 6.63 -4.61
CA GLY A 121 26.79 5.95 -3.76
C GLY A 121 28.04 5.52 -4.52
N SER A 122 28.03 5.51 -5.85
CA SER A 122 29.20 5.22 -6.70
C SER A 122 30.28 6.33 -6.71
N ARG A 123 30.25 7.26 -5.73
CA ARG A 123 31.16 8.42 -5.66
C ARG A 123 32.59 8.09 -5.22
N GLY A 124 32.97 6.81 -5.18
CA GLY A 124 34.25 6.32 -4.65
C GLY A 124 35.44 6.32 -5.62
N SER A 125 35.33 6.89 -6.83
CA SER A 125 36.48 6.96 -7.75
C SER A 125 36.64 8.34 -8.39
N ILE A 126 37.88 8.60 -8.78
CA ILE A 126 38.60 9.86 -9.02
C ILE A 126 38.05 10.78 -10.14
N GLN A 127 36.90 10.49 -10.74
CA GLN A 127 36.29 11.36 -11.74
C GLN A 127 34.93 11.84 -11.25
N ARG A 128 34.92 12.93 -10.49
CA ARG A 128 33.69 13.62 -10.09
C ARG A 128 32.88 13.93 -11.36
N PRO A 129 31.74 13.27 -11.65
CA PRO A 129 30.79 13.84 -12.58
C PRO A 129 30.34 15.13 -11.90
N LYS A 130 30.59 16.28 -12.53
CA LYS A 130 30.34 17.63 -11.99
C LYS A 130 29.10 17.61 -11.07
N ALA A 131 29.31 17.69 -9.76
CA ALA A 131 28.26 17.57 -8.75
C ALA A 131 27.10 18.56 -9.00
N HIS A 132 27.42 19.67 -9.68
CA HIS A 132 26.52 20.73 -10.12
C HIS A 132 25.47 20.29 -11.16
N ALA A 133 25.72 19.26 -11.99
CA ALA A 133 24.77 18.83 -13.03
C ALA A 133 23.66 17.90 -12.49
N THR A 134 23.85 17.30 -11.31
CA THR A 134 22.94 16.24 -10.82
C THR A 134 21.73 16.77 -10.05
N TYR A 135 21.84 17.95 -9.42
CA TYR A 135 20.74 18.60 -8.67
C TYR A 135 20.08 19.77 -9.41
N TYR A 136 20.45 20.01 -10.67
CA TYR A 136 19.91 21.09 -11.49
C TYR A 136 18.46 20.83 -11.92
N SER A 137 18.07 19.56 -12.07
CA SER A 137 16.68 19.20 -12.37
C SER A 137 15.84 19.12 -11.11
N ILE A 138 14.53 19.31 -11.26
CA ILE A 138 13.57 19.20 -10.16
C ILE A 138 13.32 17.74 -9.70
N HIS A 139 13.63 16.75 -10.56
CA HIS A 139 13.43 15.32 -10.31
C HIS A 139 14.02 14.81 -8.97
N PRO A 140 15.32 14.99 -8.67
CA PRO A 140 15.91 14.49 -7.43
C PRO A 140 15.35 15.18 -6.17
N TRP A 141 14.88 16.43 -6.27
CA TRP A 141 14.26 17.14 -5.15
C TRP A 141 12.87 16.57 -4.83
N VAL A 142 12.03 16.41 -5.86
CA VAL A 142 10.71 15.77 -5.71
C VAL A 142 10.89 14.34 -5.21
N GLY A 143 11.79 13.56 -5.82
CA GLY A 143 12.08 12.19 -5.41
C GLY A 143 12.56 12.07 -3.96
N LEU A 144 13.41 12.98 -3.49
CA LEU A 144 13.86 13.02 -2.10
C LEU A 144 12.70 13.28 -1.14
N VAL A 145 11.86 14.29 -1.42
CA VAL A 145 10.67 14.59 -0.61
C VAL A 145 9.72 13.39 -0.57
N THR A 146 9.49 12.73 -1.71
CA THR A 146 8.66 11.52 -1.77
C THR A 146 9.20 10.40 -0.88
N VAL A 147 10.50 10.11 -0.91
CA VAL A 147 11.10 9.08 -0.05
C VAL A 147 11.00 9.44 1.43
N MET A 148 11.17 10.71 1.79
CA MET A 148 11.01 11.16 3.17
C MET A 148 9.57 10.96 3.66
N LEU A 149 8.57 11.28 2.82
CA LEU A 149 7.17 11.00 3.13
C LEU A 149 6.91 9.49 3.27
N CYS A 150 7.45 8.66 2.38
CA CYS A 150 7.36 7.19 2.51
C CYS A 150 7.95 6.67 3.81
N LEU A 151 9.08 7.23 4.27
CA LEU A 151 9.69 6.87 5.53
C LEU A 151 8.81 7.25 6.73
N VAL A 152 8.27 8.47 6.74
CA VAL A 152 7.32 8.93 7.78
C VAL A 152 6.10 8.02 7.84
N GLU A 153 5.56 7.63 6.69
CA GLU A 153 4.43 6.70 6.60
C GLU A 153 4.79 5.28 7.05
N CYS A 154 5.96 4.75 6.70
CA CYS A 154 6.43 3.44 7.17
C CYS A 154 6.63 3.46 8.71
N PHE A 155 7.22 4.51 9.29
CA PHE A 155 7.33 4.64 10.74
C PHE A 155 5.95 4.73 11.41
N THR A 156 5.05 5.54 10.87
CA THR A 156 3.67 5.65 11.38
C THR A 156 2.96 4.30 11.32
N ALA A 157 3.07 3.57 10.21
CA ALA A 157 2.52 2.24 10.03
C ALA A 157 3.06 1.24 11.08
N LEU A 158 4.38 1.20 11.28
CA LEU A 158 5.01 0.32 12.26
C LEU A 158 4.60 0.64 13.70
N PHE A 159 4.68 1.91 14.10
CA PHE A 159 4.49 2.30 15.50
C PHE A 159 3.02 2.42 15.91
N VAL A 160 2.14 2.88 15.04
CA VAL A 160 0.73 3.11 15.38
C VAL A 160 -0.10 1.86 15.15
N TYR A 161 0.15 1.15 14.05
CA TYR A 161 -0.82 0.18 13.57
C TYR A 161 -0.30 -1.28 13.66
N VAL A 162 1.02 -1.55 13.56
CA VAL A 162 1.59 -2.91 13.81
C VAL A 162 1.78 -3.20 15.30
N LYS A 163 2.25 -2.21 16.08
CA LYS A 163 2.55 -2.40 17.50
C LYS A 163 1.29 -2.81 18.29
N PRO A 164 1.30 -3.97 19.00
CA PRO A 164 0.20 -4.33 19.89
C PRO A 164 0.14 -3.38 21.09
N GLY A 165 -1.06 -3.02 21.54
CA GLY A 165 -1.26 -2.15 22.72
C GLY A 165 -1.47 -0.65 22.41
N VAL A 166 -1.42 -0.23 21.14
CA VAL A 166 -1.81 1.13 20.75
C VAL A 166 -3.32 1.32 20.87
N SER A 167 -3.75 2.41 21.52
CA SER A 167 -5.16 2.71 21.75
C SER A 167 -5.94 2.90 20.45
N LYS A 168 -7.20 2.48 20.43
CA LYS A 168 -8.10 2.63 19.26
C LYS A 168 -8.27 4.11 18.86
N LYS A 169 -8.38 5.00 19.86
CA LYS A 169 -8.49 6.45 19.67
C LYS A 169 -7.29 7.02 18.89
N MET A 170 -6.07 6.57 19.18
CA MET A 170 -4.88 7.03 18.46
C MET A 170 -4.91 6.58 16.99
N LYS A 171 -5.28 5.32 16.72
CA LYS A 171 -5.39 4.78 15.35
C LYS A 171 -6.45 5.51 14.52
N GLU A 172 -7.57 5.85 15.14
CA GLU A 172 -8.67 6.60 14.51
C GLU A 172 -8.26 8.05 14.21
N ALA A 173 -7.52 8.70 15.13
CA ALA A 173 -7.03 10.06 14.96
C ALA A 173 -5.96 10.18 13.86
N THR A 174 -5.08 9.19 13.69
CA THR A 174 -4.00 9.22 12.67
C THR A 174 -4.46 8.77 11.29
N LEU A 175 -5.57 8.02 11.19
CA LEU A 175 -6.08 7.45 9.94
C LEU A 175 -6.33 8.48 8.81
N PRO A 176 -6.97 9.65 9.05
CA PRO A 176 -7.17 10.61 7.97
C PRO A 176 -5.85 11.16 7.43
N CYS A 177 -4.87 11.42 8.29
CA CYS A 177 -3.54 11.87 7.88
C CYS A 177 -2.82 10.79 7.07
N HIS A 178 -2.83 9.54 7.52
CA HIS A 178 -2.23 8.39 6.81
C HIS A 178 -2.80 8.24 5.39
N ILE A 179 -4.13 8.31 5.24
CA ILE A 179 -4.79 8.21 3.92
C ILE A 179 -4.38 9.39 3.03
N PHE A 180 -4.40 10.61 3.57
CA PHE A 180 -4.04 11.81 2.81
C PHE A 180 -2.58 11.77 2.32
N ILE A 181 -1.65 11.47 3.22
CA ILE A 181 -0.22 11.39 2.89
C ILE A 181 0.03 10.24 1.90
N GLY A 182 -0.64 9.08 2.08
CA GLY A 182 -0.56 7.97 1.13
C GLY A 182 -0.98 8.35 -0.29
N VAL A 183 -2.08 9.08 -0.46
CA VAL A 183 -2.51 9.58 -1.79
C VAL A 183 -1.53 10.63 -2.33
N ALA A 184 -1.03 11.52 -1.48
CA ALA A 184 -0.03 12.51 -1.85
C ALA A 184 1.28 11.86 -2.35
N ILE A 185 1.73 10.77 -1.72
CA ILE A 185 2.89 9.98 -2.17
C ILE A 185 2.67 9.44 -3.58
N VAL A 186 1.49 8.87 -3.88
CA VAL A 186 1.19 8.36 -5.23
C VAL A 186 1.26 9.47 -6.28
N ALA A 187 0.71 10.65 -5.97
CA ALA A 187 0.79 11.81 -6.86
C ALA A 187 2.25 12.30 -7.05
N MET A 188 3.02 12.36 -5.96
CA MET A 188 4.43 12.76 -6.00
C MET A 188 5.30 11.74 -6.75
N LEU A 189 4.99 10.45 -6.68
CA LEU A 189 5.64 9.40 -7.49
C LEU A 189 5.37 9.61 -8.98
N LEU A 190 4.11 9.86 -9.37
CA LEU A 190 3.77 10.17 -10.76
C LEU A 190 4.61 11.34 -11.28
N VAL A 191 4.63 12.45 -10.55
CA VAL A 191 5.40 13.65 -10.93
C VAL A 191 6.90 13.36 -11.00
N SER A 192 7.46 12.72 -9.97
CA SER A 192 8.88 12.41 -9.90
C SER A 192 9.33 11.51 -11.05
N VAL A 193 8.62 10.40 -11.29
CA VAL A 193 8.98 9.45 -12.35
C VAL A 193 8.81 10.08 -13.73
N SER A 194 7.77 10.88 -13.97
CA SER A 194 7.62 11.63 -15.22
C SER A 194 8.81 12.57 -15.47
N PHE A 195 9.27 13.30 -14.45
CA PHE A 195 10.48 14.11 -14.58
C PHE A 195 11.75 13.29 -14.81
N GLY A 196 11.88 12.11 -14.19
CA GLY A 196 13.00 11.20 -14.38
C GLY A 196 13.07 10.68 -15.83
N ILE A 197 11.94 10.24 -16.38
CA ILE A 197 11.82 9.81 -17.78
C ILE A 197 12.22 10.97 -18.71
N GLY A 198 11.63 12.15 -18.51
CA GLY A 198 11.90 13.34 -19.34
C GLY A 198 13.36 13.78 -19.28
N GLN A 199 13.96 13.80 -18.09
CA GLN A 199 15.37 14.12 -17.91
C GLN A 199 16.27 13.13 -18.64
N ARG A 200 15.95 11.82 -18.59
CA ARG A 200 16.75 10.81 -19.28
C ARG A 200 16.65 10.94 -20.79
N SER A 201 15.44 11.01 -21.34
CA SER A 201 15.23 11.16 -22.79
C SER A 201 15.91 12.43 -23.33
N THR A 202 15.82 13.54 -22.60
CA THR A 202 16.49 14.80 -22.98
C THR A 202 18.01 14.66 -22.92
N SER A 203 18.55 14.08 -21.85
CA SER A 203 19.99 13.85 -21.70
C SER A 203 20.55 12.97 -22.82
N ARG A 204 19.79 11.97 -23.24
CA ARG A 204 20.16 11.07 -24.34
C ARG A 204 20.15 11.77 -25.69
N ARG A 205 19.13 12.58 -25.96
CA ARG A 205 19.06 13.40 -27.17
C ARG A 205 20.16 14.47 -27.24
N ALA A 206 20.60 14.98 -26.09
CA ALA A 206 21.73 15.90 -26.02
C ALA A 206 23.07 15.21 -26.33
N LYS A 207 23.25 13.94 -25.93
CA LYS A 207 24.46 13.15 -26.22
C LYS A 207 24.50 12.59 -27.65
N SER A 208 23.36 12.20 -28.19
CA SER A 208 23.22 11.73 -29.57
C SER A 208 22.09 12.48 -30.25
N GLN A 209 22.40 13.25 -31.30
CA GLN A 209 21.38 13.95 -32.08
C GLN A 209 20.40 12.99 -32.77
N ILE A 210 20.82 11.75 -33.02
CA ILE A 210 20.00 10.69 -33.62
C ILE A 210 19.71 9.65 -32.53
N VAL A 211 18.52 9.76 -31.93
CA VAL A 211 18.00 8.75 -31.00
C VAL A 211 17.10 7.80 -31.80
N PRO A 212 17.25 6.46 -31.67
CA PRO A 212 16.41 5.51 -32.37
C PRO A 212 14.92 5.76 -32.10
N GLN A 213 14.09 5.77 -33.15
CA GLN A 213 12.64 6.01 -33.02
C GLN A 213 11.97 5.06 -32.01
N MET A 214 12.42 3.80 -31.99
CA MET A 214 11.91 2.78 -31.08
C MET A 214 12.11 3.11 -29.60
N GLU A 215 13.18 3.82 -29.25
CA GLU A 215 13.43 4.24 -27.88
C GLU A 215 12.43 5.29 -27.42
N ASN A 216 12.14 6.28 -28.28
CA ASN A 216 11.15 7.31 -27.98
C ASN A 216 9.77 6.67 -27.77
N ILE A 217 9.39 5.71 -28.63
CA ILE A 217 8.15 4.95 -28.50
C ILE A 217 8.09 4.23 -27.16
N VAL A 218 9.17 3.54 -26.75
CA VAL A 218 9.22 2.82 -25.46
C VAL A 218 9.10 3.78 -24.28
N SER A 219 9.84 4.91 -24.28
CA SER A 219 9.80 5.89 -23.18
C SER A 219 8.43 6.59 -23.05
N HIS A 220 7.77 6.89 -24.17
CA HIS A 220 6.42 7.46 -24.17
C HIS A 220 5.39 6.43 -23.71
N SER A 221 5.52 5.17 -24.15
CA SER A 221 4.64 4.07 -23.72
C SER A 221 4.77 3.83 -22.21
N LEU A 222 5.99 3.94 -21.66
CA LEU A 222 6.24 3.86 -20.22
C LEU A 222 5.54 5.00 -19.48
N SER A 223 5.59 6.22 -20.02
CA SER A 223 4.94 7.40 -19.44
C SER A 223 3.41 7.27 -19.41
N TRP A 224 2.80 6.78 -20.50
CA TRP A 224 1.36 6.52 -20.53
C TRP A 224 0.96 5.41 -19.57
N SER A 225 1.75 4.34 -19.48
CA SER A 225 1.52 3.25 -18.53
C SER A 225 1.55 3.75 -17.08
N LEU A 226 2.50 4.63 -16.76
CA LEU A 226 2.59 5.27 -15.44
C LEU A 226 1.35 6.12 -15.13
N ILE A 227 0.88 6.94 -16.08
CA ILE A 227 -0.31 7.78 -15.89
C ILE A 227 -1.55 6.91 -15.62
N ILE A 228 -1.75 5.87 -16.44
CA ILE A 228 -2.87 4.92 -16.28
C ILE A 228 -2.78 4.21 -14.92
N PHE A 229 -1.58 3.78 -14.53
CA PHE A 229 -1.32 3.10 -13.28
C PHE A 229 -1.62 4.00 -12.07
N CYS A 230 -0.99 5.18 -11.97
CA CYS A 230 -1.17 6.10 -10.85
C CYS A 230 -2.61 6.63 -10.79
N GLY A 231 -3.19 6.99 -11.93
CA GLY A 231 -4.60 7.41 -12.01
C GLY A 231 -5.55 6.29 -11.59
N GLY A 232 -5.26 5.05 -11.98
CA GLY A 232 -5.98 3.85 -11.54
C GLY A 232 -5.91 3.64 -10.04
N VAL A 233 -4.72 3.72 -9.44
CA VAL A 233 -4.51 3.62 -7.98
C VAL A 233 -5.27 4.70 -7.22
N ILE A 234 -5.21 5.96 -7.69
CA ILE A 234 -5.92 7.08 -7.07
C ILE A 234 -7.44 6.87 -7.19
N ALA A 235 -7.94 6.51 -8.36
CA ALA A 235 -9.36 6.24 -8.58
C ALA A 235 -9.84 5.11 -7.67
N LEU A 236 -9.08 4.01 -7.60
CA LEU A 236 -9.34 2.89 -6.73
C LEU A 236 -9.44 3.35 -5.26
N THR A 237 -8.46 4.11 -4.79
CA THR A 237 -8.38 4.53 -3.38
C THR A 237 -9.41 5.59 -2.99
N CYS A 238 -9.68 6.55 -3.88
CA CYS A 238 -10.46 7.74 -3.56
C CYS A 238 -11.94 7.63 -3.93
N ASN A 239 -12.34 6.72 -4.83
CA ASN A 239 -13.71 6.67 -5.32
C ASN A 239 -14.68 6.25 -4.18
N PRO A 240 -15.60 7.14 -3.76
CA PRO A 240 -16.54 6.85 -2.68
C PRO A 240 -17.52 5.72 -3.06
N MET A 241 -17.86 5.58 -4.34
CA MET A 241 -18.77 4.53 -4.85
C MET A 241 -18.19 3.12 -4.68
N TRP A 242 -16.88 3.02 -4.49
CA TRP A 242 -16.17 1.76 -4.31
C TRP A 242 -15.79 1.50 -2.85
N LYS A 243 -16.00 2.49 -1.96
CA LYS A 243 -15.98 2.27 -0.53
C LYS A 243 -17.26 1.54 -0.19
N ARG A 244 -17.14 0.29 0.26
CA ARG A 244 -18.30 -0.50 0.65
C ARG A 244 -18.96 0.18 1.83
N GLU A 245 -20.22 0.58 1.65
CA GLU A 245 -21.08 1.07 2.72
C GLU A 245 -21.05 0.02 3.84
N GLN A 246 -20.93 0.49 5.09
CA GLN A 246 -21.11 -0.43 6.22
C GLN A 246 -22.54 -0.93 6.10
N ALA A 247 -22.73 -2.14 5.56
CA ALA A 247 -24.02 -2.79 5.62
C ALA A 247 -24.39 -2.83 7.10
N GLU A 248 -25.35 -1.99 7.51
CA GLU A 248 -26.54 -2.34 8.31
C GLU A 248 -26.41 -3.63 9.15
N ALA A 249 -25.32 -3.76 9.90
CA ALA A 249 -25.09 -4.79 10.91
C ALA A 249 -24.66 -4.14 12.23
N ARG A 250 -24.87 -2.83 12.33
CA ARG A 250 -24.90 -2.08 13.59
C ARG A 250 -26.20 -1.31 13.76
N GLU A 251 -27.27 -1.88 13.20
CA GLU A 251 -28.66 -1.64 13.58
C GLU A 251 -29.37 -2.99 13.75
N THR A 252 -28.74 -3.93 14.45
CA THR A 252 -29.52 -4.49 15.57
C THR A 252 -29.23 -3.54 16.71
N PRO A 253 -30.25 -2.93 17.34
CA PRO A 253 -30.06 -2.33 18.65
C PRO A 253 -29.41 -3.41 19.51
N GLU A 254 -28.12 -3.26 19.81
CA GLU A 254 -27.47 -3.91 20.94
C GLU A 254 -27.91 -3.18 22.24
N ASP A 255 -29.17 -2.75 22.25
CA ASP A 255 -29.87 -1.98 23.28
C ASP A 255 -31.26 -2.61 23.58
N ASP A 256 -31.58 -3.77 22.97
CA ASP A 256 -32.83 -4.52 23.20
C ASP A 256 -32.58 -6.03 23.45
N LEU A 257 -31.43 -6.41 24.02
CA LEU A 257 -31.21 -7.79 24.53
C LEU A 257 -31.03 -7.86 26.05
N ASP A 258 -31.47 -6.82 26.76
CA ASP A 258 -31.68 -6.86 28.21
C ASP A 258 -33.11 -7.29 28.57
N GLU A 259 -33.77 -8.13 27.78
CA GLU A 259 -34.96 -8.86 28.24
C GLU A 259 -35.19 -10.10 27.39
N VAL A 260 -35.30 -11.28 28.01
CA VAL A 260 -35.58 -12.58 27.38
C VAL A 260 -34.38 -13.16 26.59
N THR A 261 -33.43 -13.87 27.21
CA THR A 261 -33.53 -15.32 27.47
C THR A 261 -32.36 -15.76 28.35
N ALA A 262 -32.50 -15.64 29.66
CA ALA A 262 -31.81 -16.54 30.60
C ALA A 262 -32.84 -17.63 30.94
N PRO A 263 -32.71 -18.82 30.33
CA PRO A 263 -32.26 -19.95 31.14
C PRO A 263 -31.54 -21.01 30.29
N ASP A 264 -30.20 -21.04 30.28
CA ASP A 264 -29.48 -22.33 30.11
C ASP A 264 -27.94 -22.27 30.28
N LEU A 265 -27.33 -21.11 30.53
CA LEU A 265 -25.87 -21.01 30.72
C LEU A 265 -25.41 -20.95 32.19
N ALA A 266 -26.30 -21.22 33.13
CA ALA A 266 -25.99 -21.31 34.56
C ALA A 266 -25.51 -22.71 35.03
N LEU A 267 -25.14 -23.60 34.09
CA LEU A 267 -24.90 -25.02 34.37
C LEU A 267 -23.44 -25.48 34.26
N ASN A 268 -22.45 -24.56 34.29
CA ASN A 268 -21.03 -24.96 34.33
C ASN A 268 -20.15 -24.22 35.35
N ASP A 269 -20.66 -23.20 36.05
CA ASP A 269 -19.86 -22.47 37.05
C ASP A 269 -19.97 -23.06 38.46
N ALA A 270 -20.93 -23.97 38.69
CA ALA A 270 -21.10 -24.68 39.96
C ALA A 270 -20.10 -25.85 40.12
N ASP A 271 -19.71 -26.51 39.02
CA ASP A 271 -18.78 -27.64 39.04
C ASP A 271 -17.31 -27.22 39.15
N PHE A 272 -16.95 -26.03 38.65
CA PHE A 272 -15.59 -25.50 38.77
C PHE A 272 -15.26 -24.97 40.17
N LYS A 273 -16.27 -24.56 40.95
CA LYS A 273 -16.08 -24.11 42.34
C LYS A 273 -16.15 -25.24 43.37
N LEU A 274 -16.75 -26.38 43.04
CA LEU A 274 -16.77 -27.55 43.93
C LEU A 274 -15.42 -28.30 43.93
N GLY A 275 -14.70 -28.32 42.81
CA GLY A 275 -13.39 -28.98 42.66
C GLY A 275 -12.23 -28.36 43.46
N ASN A 276 -12.33 -27.08 43.84
CA ASN A 276 -11.27 -26.38 44.61
C ASN A 276 -11.55 -26.25 46.12
N SER A 277 -12.74 -26.62 46.60
CA SER A 277 -13.05 -26.58 48.04
C SER A 277 -12.72 -27.89 48.77
N ILE A 278 -12.57 -29.00 48.03
CA ILE A 278 -12.27 -30.34 48.57
C ILE A 278 -10.78 -30.50 48.97
N ILE A 279 -9.93 -29.51 48.68
CA ILE A 279 -8.52 -29.48 49.12
C ILE A 279 -8.33 -28.75 50.47
N MET A 280 -9.38 -28.13 51.04
CA MET A 280 -9.30 -27.32 52.28
C MET A 280 -10.18 -27.83 53.43
N GLN A 281 -10.61 -29.09 53.43
CA GLN A 281 -11.09 -29.77 54.64
C GLN A 281 -9.93 -30.48 55.34
N GLY A 282 -9.19 -29.73 56.16
CA GLY A 282 -8.27 -30.29 57.13
C GLY A 282 -8.21 -29.36 58.34
N ILE A 283 -8.59 -29.90 59.50
CA ILE A 283 -8.64 -29.33 60.88
C ILE A 283 -10.12 -29.19 61.35
N ARG A 284 -10.73 -30.21 62.00
CA ARG A 284 -10.78 -30.49 63.48
C ARG A 284 -11.34 -29.27 64.27
N GLU A 285 -12.36 -29.31 65.14
CA GLU A 285 -12.85 -30.33 66.09
C GLU A 285 -14.36 -30.16 66.48
N THR A 286 -14.81 -31.11 67.30
CA THR A 286 -16.13 -31.48 67.84
C THR A 286 -16.94 -30.42 68.63
N PRO A 287 -18.29 -30.55 68.70
CA PRO A 287 -19.12 -29.78 69.62
C PRO A 287 -19.40 -30.53 70.94
N SER A 288 -19.40 -29.81 72.06
CA SER A 288 -19.97 -30.26 73.34
C SER A 288 -20.93 -29.22 73.92
N MET A 289 -22.08 -29.75 74.34
CA MET A 289 -23.22 -29.17 75.09
C MET A 289 -24.25 -28.35 74.30
#